data_AF-A0AAN9QRA1-F1
#
_entry.id   AF-A0AAN9QRA1-F1
#
_cell.length_a   1.000
_cell.length_b   1.000
_cell.length_c   1.000
_cell.angle_alpha   90.00
_cell.angle_beta   90.00
_cell.angle_gamma   90.00
#
_symmetry.space_group_name_H-M   'P 1'
#
loop_
_entity.id
_entity.type
_entity.pdbx_description
1 polymer ?
#
loop_
_entity_poly.entity_id
_entity_poly.type
_entity_poly.pdbx_seq_one_letter_code
_entity_poly.pdbx_strand_id
1 'polypeptide(L)'
;MSSSPHRSRGDGEKRPRVFDSNAKTICWSKADTVAGRHPERWRKDAAGNIVCKRFYNCLGCLCYEYDHIIPFSKGGESTADNCQILQSRVNRLKSDKYNIDSNQLKDYSCEVNFTDKELDIIEMAVYGDVMRPGNQCRCRTIAEKLGKFKAKDDKDACKLPQG
;
A
#
# COMPACT_ATOMS: atom_id res chain seq x y z
N MET A 1 55.60 -21.79 -25.53
CA MET A 1 54.49 -21.99 -24.57
C MET A 1 53.70 -20.70 -24.52
N SER A 2 52.56 -20.66 -25.22
CA SER A 2 51.74 -19.45 -25.33
C SER A 2 50.82 -19.32 -24.13
N SER A 3 51.01 -18.26 -23.36
CA SER A 3 50.14 -17.88 -22.24
C SER A 3 48.79 -17.44 -22.79
N SER A 4 47.73 -18.16 -22.41
CA SER A 4 46.35 -17.79 -22.74
C SER A 4 45.92 -16.59 -21.88
N PRO A 5 45.22 -15.59 -22.44
CA PRO A 5 44.73 -14.48 -21.65
C PRO A 5 43.54 -14.93 -20.80
N HIS A 6 43.64 -14.67 -19.50
CA HIS A 6 42.53 -14.74 -18.56
C HIS A 6 41.40 -13.84 -19.08
N ARG A 7 40.33 -14.45 -19.61
CA ARG A 7 39.06 -13.76 -19.78
C ARG A 7 38.57 -13.40 -18.38
N SER A 8 38.66 -12.13 -18.02
CA SER A 8 37.88 -11.56 -16.91
C SER A 8 36.40 -11.82 -17.23
N ARG A 9 35.82 -12.83 -16.58
CA ARG A 9 34.37 -12.97 -16.48
C ARG A 9 33.90 -11.70 -15.76
N GLY A 10 33.27 -10.79 -16.50
CA GLY A 10 32.50 -9.72 -15.89
C GLY A 10 31.52 -10.36 -14.92
N ASP A 11 31.65 -10.03 -13.65
CA ASP A 11 30.68 -10.36 -12.62
C ASP A 11 29.42 -9.58 -13.02
N GLY A 12 28.50 -10.26 -13.71
CA GLY A 12 27.26 -9.65 -14.14
C GLY A 12 26.49 -9.26 -12.88
N GLU A 13 26.41 -7.95 -12.60
CA GLU A 13 25.65 -7.40 -11.48
C GLU A 13 24.28 -8.09 -11.43
N LYS A 14 24.09 -8.95 -10.43
CA LYS A 14 22.82 -9.64 -10.25
C LYS A 14 21.78 -8.57 -9.94
N ARG A 15 20.90 -8.31 -10.91
CA ARG A 15 19.80 -7.36 -10.76
C ARG A 15 19.02 -7.59 -9.46
N PRO A 16 18.77 -6.56 -8.64
CA PRO A 16 18.12 -6.72 -7.36
C PRO A 16 16.66 -7.15 -7.54
N ARG A 17 16.20 -8.10 -6.71
CA ARG A 17 14.79 -8.53 -6.67
C ARG A 17 13.89 -7.55 -5.90
N VAL A 18 14.47 -6.64 -5.14
CA VAL A 18 13.72 -5.68 -4.33
C VAL A 18 13.56 -4.36 -5.04
N PHE A 19 12.38 -3.75 -4.95
CA PHE A 19 12.15 -2.37 -5.38
C PHE A 19 12.87 -1.40 -4.43
N ASP A 20 13.58 -0.43 -4.97
CA ASP A 20 14.15 0.66 -4.18
C ASP A 20 13.05 1.64 -3.69
N SER A 21 13.45 2.60 -2.85
CA SER A 21 12.53 3.57 -2.26
C SER A 21 11.83 4.47 -3.30
N ASN A 22 12.57 4.85 -4.35
CA ASN A 22 12.04 5.70 -5.41
C ASN A 22 10.99 4.94 -6.24
N ALA A 23 11.31 3.71 -6.63
CA ALA A 23 10.40 2.81 -7.32
C ALA A 23 9.13 2.57 -6.52
N LYS A 24 9.22 2.33 -5.21
CA LYS A 24 8.05 2.19 -4.32
C LYS A 24 7.20 3.47 -4.24
N THR A 25 7.84 4.63 -4.23
CA THR A 25 7.15 5.93 -4.17
C THR A 25 6.36 6.18 -5.45
N ILE A 26 6.99 5.99 -6.61
CA ILE A 26 6.35 6.11 -7.93
C ILE A 26 5.26 5.05 -8.11
N CYS A 27 5.51 3.81 -7.70
CA CYS A 27 4.55 2.71 -7.77
C CYS A 27 3.27 3.00 -6.97
N TRP A 28 3.41 3.55 -5.76
CA TRP A 28 2.26 3.98 -4.96
C TRP A 28 1.51 5.15 -5.59
N SER A 29 2.22 6.15 -6.13
CA SER A 29 1.57 7.33 -6.70
C SER A 29 0.80 7.04 -7.98
N LYS A 30 1.27 6.08 -8.79
CA LYS A 30 0.62 5.58 -10.01
C LYS A 30 -0.67 4.80 -9.75
N ALA A 31 -0.82 4.17 -8.59
CA ALA A 31 -1.99 3.37 -8.27
C ALA A 31 -3.26 4.22 -8.19
N ASP A 32 -4.42 3.64 -8.51
CA ASP A 32 -5.69 4.36 -8.52
C ASP A 32 -6.03 4.93 -7.13
N THR A 33 -6.67 6.10 -7.11
CA THR A 33 -7.12 6.73 -5.87
C THR A 33 -8.45 6.14 -5.41
N VAL A 34 -8.69 6.20 -4.10
CA VAL A 34 -10.00 5.88 -3.52
C VAL A 34 -10.78 7.19 -3.43
N ALA A 35 -11.96 7.24 -4.04
CA ALA A 35 -12.81 8.42 -4.02
C ALA A 35 -13.13 8.84 -2.57
N GLY A 36 -13.02 10.13 -2.28
CA GLY A 36 -13.26 10.65 -0.93
C GLY A 36 -12.22 10.24 0.11
N ARG A 37 -11.00 9.84 -0.29
CA ARG A 37 -9.91 9.47 0.64
C ARG A 37 -8.60 10.16 0.32
N HIS A 38 -7.75 10.36 1.33
CA HIS A 38 -6.43 10.94 1.12
C HIS A 38 -5.53 10.03 0.27
N PRO A 39 -5.01 10.49 -0.88
CA PRO A 39 -4.27 9.63 -1.82
C PRO A 39 -2.90 9.18 -1.32
N GLU A 40 -2.35 9.82 -0.28
CA GLU A 40 -1.11 9.35 0.35
C GLU A 40 -1.35 8.23 1.38
N ARG A 41 -2.59 8.07 1.85
CA ARG A 41 -2.97 7.08 2.87
C ARG A 41 -3.67 5.88 2.25
N TRP A 42 -4.49 6.12 1.25
CA TRP A 42 -5.37 5.12 0.65
C TRP A 42 -5.17 5.05 -0.86
N ARG A 43 -5.12 3.83 -1.39
CA ARG A 43 -5.08 3.55 -2.83
C ARG A 43 -5.93 2.32 -3.14
N LYS A 44 -6.27 2.16 -4.41
CA LYS A 44 -6.74 0.89 -4.94
C LYS A 44 -5.56 0.12 -5.50
N ASP A 45 -5.50 -1.16 -5.18
CA ASP A 45 -4.55 -2.09 -5.78
C ASP A 45 -4.95 -2.45 -7.22
N ALA A 46 -4.12 -3.20 -7.94
CA ALA A 46 -4.41 -3.57 -9.34
C ALA A 46 -5.62 -4.51 -9.51
N ALA A 47 -6.15 -5.07 -8.42
CA ALA A 47 -7.39 -5.85 -8.40
C ALA A 47 -8.61 -4.99 -7.99
N GLY A 48 -8.41 -3.71 -7.71
CA GLY A 48 -9.44 -2.76 -7.27
C GLY A 48 -9.69 -2.74 -5.76
N ASN A 49 -8.90 -3.45 -4.95
CA ASN A 49 -9.04 -3.49 -3.50
C ASN A 49 -8.52 -2.23 -2.84
N ILE A 50 -9.21 -1.75 -1.81
CA ILE A 50 -8.73 -0.64 -1.00
C ILE A 50 -7.57 -1.13 -0.11
N VAL A 51 -6.45 -0.42 -0.16
CA VAL A 51 -5.28 -0.68 0.70
C VAL A 51 -4.80 0.59 1.40
N CYS A 52 -4.20 0.42 2.58
CA CYS A 52 -3.70 1.53 3.39
C CYS A 52 -2.16 1.55 3.41
N LYS A 53 -1.56 2.73 3.27
CA LYS A 53 -0.10 2.91 3.25
C LYS A 53 0.58 2.38 4.51
N ARG A 54 -0.07 2.49 5.68
CA ARG A 54 0.46 1.99 6.97
C ARG A 54 0.46 0.46 7.05
N PHE A 55 -0.35 -0.23 6.25
CA PHE A 55 -0.49 -1.67 6.25
C PHE A 55 0.40 -2.35 5.20
N TYR A 56 1.67 -1.94 5.16
CA TYR A 56 2.68 -2.57 4.31
C TYR A 56 3.23 -3.84 4.96
N ASN A 57 3.36 -4.94 4.19
CA ASN A 57 3.92 -6.23 4.65
C ASN A 57 3.14 -6.88 5.83
N CYS A 58 1.81 -6.87 5.76
CA CYS A 58 0.93 -7.59 6.70
C CYS A 58 -0.15 -8.40 5.97
N LEU A 59 -1.03 -9.08 6.72
CA LEU A 59 -1.96 -10.09 6.18
C LEU A 59 -3.45 -9.72 6.21
N GLY A 60 -3.80 -8.55 6.75
CA GLY A 60 -5.18 -8.06 6.77
C GLY A 60 -5.70 -7.65 5.39
N CYS A 61 -7.01 -7.43 5.28
CA CYS A 61 -7.69 -7.10 4.02
C CYS A 61 -7.37 -5.72 3.45
N LEU A 62 -6.76 -4.84 4.26
CA LEU A 62 -6.24 -3.53 3.81
C LEU A 62 -4.72 -3.54 3.67
N CYS A 63 -4.08 -4.69 3.91
CA CYS A 63 -2.64 -4.85 3.81
C CYS A 63 -2.21 -5.08 2.38
N TYR A 64 -1.03 -4.56 2.04
CA TYR A 64 -0.49 -4.67 0.70
C TYR A 64 1.01 -4.97 0.70
N GLU A 65 1.46 -5.46 -0.45
CA GLU A 65 2.86 -5.64 -0.81
C GLU A 65 3.12 -4.97 -2.17
N TYR A 66 4.38 -4.63 -2.44
CA TYR A 66 4.80 -4.22 -3.78
C TYR A 66 5.12 -5.48 -4.59
N ASP A 67 4.41 -5.68 -5.68
CA ASP A 67 4.48 -6.85 -6.55
C ASP A 67 5.07 -6.49 -7.91
N HIS A 68 5.71 -7.48 -8.53
CA HIS A 68 6.16 -7.39 -9.91
C HIS A 68 5.03 -7.77 -10.86
N ILE A 69 4.64 -6.87 -11.76
CA ILE A 69 3.64 -7.13 -12.81
C ILE A 69 4.08 -8.34 -13.64
N ILE A 70 5.30 -8.28 -14.18
CA ILE A 70 6.05 -9.43 -14.72
C ILE A 70 6.92 -9.97 -13.58
N PRO A 71 6.70 -11.19 -13.07
CA PRO A 71 7.45 -11.76 -11.97
C PRO A 71 8.94 -11.76 -12.22
N PHE A 72 9.71 -11.54 -11.16
CA PHE A 72 11.17 -11.57 -11.24
C PHE A 72 11.72 -12.88 -11.83
N SER A 73 11.08 -14.01 -11.50
CA SER A 73 11.42 -15.34 -12.04
C SER A 73 11.16 -15.50 -13.55
N LYS A 74 10.36 -14.61 -14.13
CA LYS A 74 10.00 -14.58 -15.56
C LYS A 74 10.73 -13.47 -16.32
N GLY A 75 11.76 -12.87 -15.72
CA GLY A 75 12.54 -11.81 -16.37
C GLY A 75 12.12 -10.40 -16.01
N GLY A 76 11.12 -10.17 -15.15
CA GLY A 76 10.74 -8.82 -14.75
C GLY A 76 11.78 -8.14 -13.86
N GLU A 77 12.03 -6.85 -14.10
CA GLU A 77 12.96 -6.03 -13.33
C GLU A 77 12.26 -5.34 -12.15
N SER A 78 13.03 -4.95 -11.13
CA SER A 78 12.50 -4.25 -9.95
C SER A 78 12.42 -2.73 -10.18
N THR A 79 11.74 -2.32 -11.25
CA THR A 79 11.56 -0.91 -11.63
C THR A 79 10.18 -0.39 -11.28
N ALA A 80 10.01 0.93 -11.28
CA ALA A 80 8.72 1.58 -11.03
C ALA A 80 7.65 1.26 -12.09
N ASP A 81 8.05 0.84 -13.30
CA ASP A 81 7.13 0.50 -14.39
C ASP A 81 6.67 -0.96 -14.31
N ASN A 82 7.47 -1.84 -13.72
CA ASN A 82 7.10 -3.22 -13.46
C ASN A 82 6.53 -3.42 -12.04
N CYS A 83 6.28 -2.34 -11.30
CA CYS A 83 5.75 -2.40 -9.95
C CYS A 83 4.24 -2.13 -9.95
N GLN A 84 3.51 -2.94 -9.18
CA GLN A 84 2.13 -2.66 -8.77
C GLN A 84 2.00 -2.87 -7.26
N ILE A 85 1.02 -2.22 -6.64
CA ILE A 85 0.59 -2.59 -5.28
C ILE A 85 -0.49 -3.65 -5.41
N LEU A 86 -0.42 -4.68 -4.56
CA LEU A 86 -1.42 -5.74 -4.46
C LEU A 86 -1.72 -6.03 -3.00
N GLN A 87 -2.99 -6.27 -2.68
CA GLN A 87 -3.39 -6.80 -1.38
C GLN A 87 -2.56 -8.06 -1.11
N SER A 88 -1.96 -8.20 0.07
CA SER A 88 -0.94 -9.23 0.32
C SER A 88 -1.45 -10.65 0.06
N ARG A 89 -2.74 -10.93 0.32
CA ARG A 89 -3.37 -12.21 -0.03
C ARG A 89 -3.44 -12.43 -1.55
N VAL A 90 -3.83 -11.41 -2.31
CA VAL A 90 -3.88 -11.45 -3.77
C VAL A 90 -2.48 -11.70 -4.32
N ASN A 91 -1.46 -10.99 -3.79
CA ASN A 91 -0.07 -11.18 -4.18
C ASN A 91 0.41 -12.63 -3.98
N ARG A 92 0.13 -13.21 -2.81
CA ARG A 92 0.50 -14.60 -2.49
C ARG A 92 -0.18 -15.62 -3.41
N LEU A 93 -1.44 -15.40 -3.77
CA LEU A 93 -2.20 -16.29 -4.66
C LEU A 93 -1.84 -16.10 -6.16
N LYS A 94 -1.46 -14.88 -6.55
CA LYS A 94 -0.86 -14.57 -7.86
C LYS A 94 0.46 -15.33 -8.04
N SER A 95 1.34 -15.28 -7.03
CA SER A 95 2.65 -15.96 -7.07
C SER A 95 3.47 -15.56 -8.32
N ASP A 96 3.97 -16.52 -9.11
CA ASP A 96 4.73 -16.28 -10.34
C ASP A 96 3.87 -16.26 -11.62
N LYS A 97 2.54 -16.21 -11.47
CA LYS A 97 1.63 -16.05 -12.59
C LYS A 97 1.64 -14.59 -13.07
N TYR A 98 1.58 -14.42 -14.39
CA TYR A 98 1.53 -13.13 -15.08
C TYR A 98 0.60 -13.24 -16.27
N ASN A 99 0.21 -12.10 -16.88
CA ASN A 99 -0.90 -12.02 -17.85
C ASN A 99 -2.24 -12.47 -17.24
N ILE A 100 -2.42 -12.20 -15.95
CA ILE A 100 -3.70 -12.36 -15.26
C ILE A 100 -4.44 -11.03 -15.36
N ASP A 101 -5.70 -11.05 -15.75
CA ASP A 101 -6.54 -9.84 -15.77
C ASP A 101 -6.97 -9.41 -14.35
N SER A 102 -7.47 -8.19 -14.24
CA SER A 102 -7.90 -7.62 -12.96
C SER A 102 -9.05 -8.39 -12.30
N ASN A 103 -9.93 -9.04 -13.07
CA ASN A 103 -11.07 -9.79 -12.53
C ASN A 103 -10.58 -11.08 -11.87
N GLN A 104 -9.65 -11.79 -12.52
CA GLN A 104 -9.06 -12.98 -11.95
C GLN A 104 -8.19 -12.65 -10.71
N LEU A 105 -7.51 -11.50 -10.68
CA LEU A 105 -6.86 -11.05 -9.43
C LEU A 105 -7.89 -10.74 -8.34
N LYS A 106 -9.03 -10.18 -8.72
CA LYS A 106 -10.10 -9.83 -7.78
C LYS A 106 -10.68 -11.06 -7.07
N ASP A 107 -10.72 -12.23 -7.71
CA ASP A 107 -11.15 -13.49 -7.09
C ASP A 107 -10.30 -13.91 -5.87
N TYR A 108 -9.07 -13.39 -5.76
CA TYR A 108 -8.16 -13.64 -4.64
C TYR A 108 -8.30 -12.62 -3.50
N SER A 109 -9.23 -11.68 -3.63
CA SER A 109 -9.42 -10.57 -2.70
C SER A 109 -10.05 -11.02 -1.39
N CYS A 110 -10.03 -10.14 -0.39
CA CYS A 110 -10.90 -10.34 0.75
C CYS A 110 -12.37 -10.14 0.34
N GLU A 111 -13.26 -10.88 0.97
CA GLU A 111 -14.71 -10.71 0.82
C GLU A 111 -15.23 -9.43 1.52
N VAL A 112 -14.49 -8.92 2.50
CA VAL A 112 -14.88 -7.77 3.33
C VAL A 112 -14.91 -6.49 2.51
N ASN A 113 -16.07 -5.83 2.48
CA ASN A 113 -16.25 -4.51 1.90
C ASN A 113 -16.35 -3.47 3.02
N PHE A 114 -15.41 -2.52 3.05
CA PHE A 114 -15.40 -1.46 4.05
C PHE A 114 -16.25 -0.27 3.61
N THR A 115 -17.15 0.15 4.48
CA THR A 115 -17.86 1.43 4.36
C THR A 115 -16.94 2.60 4.69
N ASP A 116 -17.37 3.80 4.30
CA ASP A 116 -16.62 5.01 4.65
C ASP A 116 -16.45 5.22 6.16
N LYS A 117 -17.45 4.83 6.95
CA LYS A 117 -17.37 4.92 8.41
C LYS A 117 -16.33 3.95 8.98
N GLU A 118 -16.25 2.74 8.46
CA GLU A 118 -15.26 1.75 8.91
C GLU A 118 -13.85 2.17 8.52
N LEU A 119 -13.66 2.69 7.31
CA LEU A 119 -12.38 3.25 6.89
C LEU A 119 -11.98 4.45 7.75
N ASP A 120 -12.92 5.31 8.17
CA ASP A 120 -12.63 6.41 9.11
C ASP A 120 -12.11 5.88 10.44
N ILE A 121 -12.76 4.87 11.02
CA ILE A 121 -12.32 4.24 12.28
C ILE A 121 -10.92 3.65 12.14
N ILE A 122 -10.64 2.99 11.02
CA ILE A 122 -9.32 2.40 10.76
C ILE A 122 -8.26 3.50 10.58
N GLU A 123 -8.59 4.58 9.87
CA GLU A 123 -7.70 5.75 9.71
C GLU A 123 -7.38 6.39 11.07
N MET A 124 -8.40 6.57 11.90
CA MET A 124 -8.26 7.03 13.28
C MET A 124 -7.34 6.13 14.09
N ALA A 125 -7.45 4.81 13.95
CA ALA A 125 -6.63 3.85 14.67
C ALA A 125 -5.15 3.88 14.23
N VAL A 126 -4.88 4.09 12.94
CA VAL A 126 -3.51 4.00 12.38
C VAL A 126 -2.79 5.33 12.21
N TYR A 127 -3.52 6.44 12.09
CA TYR A 127 -2.96 7.79 11.95
C TYR A 127 -3.31 8.73 13.11
N GLY A 128 -4.34 8.41 13.90
CA GLY A 128 -4.83 9.29 14.96
C GLY A 128 -5.73 10.43 14.47
N ASP A 129 -6.03 10.48 13.17
CA ASP A 129 -6.85 11.48 12.52
C ASP A 129 -7.52 10.91 11.26
N VAL A 130 -8.54 11.60 10.76
CA VAL A 130 -9.14 11.34 9.45
C VAL A 130 -8.86 12.53 8.56
N MET A 131 -8.46 12.27 7.31
CA MET A 131 -8.23 13.32 6.32
C MET A 131 -8.96 12.99 5.03
N ARG A 132 -10.08 13.66 4.77
CA ARG A 132 -10.78 13.60 3.49
C ARG A 132 -11.57 14.88 3.18
N PRO A 133 -11.98 15.11 1.91
CA PRO A 133 -12.84 16.25 1.58
C PRO A 133 -14.09 16.29 2.47
N GLY A 134 -14.31 17.44 3.12
CA GLY A 134 -15.45 17.66 4.02
C GLY A 134 -15.34 17.00 5.40
N ASN A 135 -14.26 16.28 5.72
CA ASN A 135 -14.02 15.73 7.06
C ASN A 135 -12.53 15.64 7.36
N GLN A 136 -12.03 16.60 8.13
CA GLN A 136 -10.66 16.61 8.65
C GLN A 136 -10.71 16.76 10.17
N CYS A 137 -10.33 15.72 10.90
CA CYS A 137 -10.55 15.65 12.33
C CYS A 137 -9.47 14.83 13.03
N ARG A 138 -9.28 15.02 14.33
CA ARG A 138 -8.34 14.23 15.14
C ARG A 138 -9.01 13.47 16.28
N CYS A 139 -8.39 12.36 16.67
CA CYS A 139 -8.73 11.64 17.90
C CYS A 139 -8.33 12.48 19.11
N ARG A 140 -9.30 12.88 19.93
CA ARG A 140 -9.05 13.55 21.20
C ARG A 140 -8.58 12.56 22.26
N THR A 141 -7.78 13.06 23.20
CA THR A 141 -7.47 12.33 24.44
C THR A 141 -8.69 12.25 25.36
N ILE A 142 -8.67 11.33 26.32
CA ILE A 142 -9.71 11.24 27.37
C ILE A 142 -9.76 12.55 28.19
N ALA A 143 -8.61 13.18 28.46
CA ALA A 143 -8.55 14.44 29.20
C ALA A 143 -9.28 15.58 28.47
N GLU A 144 -9.14 15.67 27.15
CA GLU A 144 -9.88 16.63 26.32
C GLU A 144 -11.37 16.34 26.31
N LYS A 145 -11.76 15.06 26.17
CA LYS A 145 -13.17 14.66 26.24
C LYS A 145 -13.79 15.04 27.58
N LEU A 146 -13.04 14.94 28.69
CA LEU A 146 -13.48 15.29 30.04
C LEU A 146 -13.32 16.79 30.36
N GLY A 147 -12.88 17.63 29.41
CA GLY A 147 -12.63 19.06 29.65
C GLY A 147 -11.47 19.36 30.60
N LYS A 148 -10.67 18.35 30.97
CA LYS A 148 -9.50 18.48 31.87
C LYS A 148 -8.27 19.06 31.17
N PHE A 149 -8.27 19.05 29.84
CA PHE A 149 -7.19 19.55 29.01
C PHE A 149 -7.75 20.18 27.74
N LYS A 150 -7.19 21.30 27.29
CA LYS A 150 -7.52 21.92 26.00
C LYS A 150 -6.27 21.90 25.13
N ALA A 151 -6.32 21.20 24.00
CA ALA A 151 -5.23 21.19 23.04
C ALA A 151 -5.00 22.59 22.45
N LYS A 152 -3.76 22.82 22.00
CA LYS A 152 -3.38 24.07 21.32
C LYS A 152 -3.70 24.05 19.83
N ASP A 153 -3.94 22.88 19.24
CA ASP A 153 -4.38 22.77 17.86
C ASP A 153 -5.87 23.06 17.73
N ASP A 154 -6.26 23.78 16.68
CA ASP A 154 -7.65 24.12 16.37
C ASP A 154 -8.35 23.04 15.52
N LYS A 155 -7.84 21.79 15.53
CA LYS A 155 -8.43 20.73 14.73
C LYS A 155 -9.70 20.18 15.40
N ASP A 156 -10.73 19.96 14.59
CA ASP A 156 -11.97 19.38 15.04
C ASP A 156 -11.79 17.94 15.56
N ALA A 157 -12.63 17.55 16.51
CA ALA A 157 -12.66 16.16 16.97
C ALA A 157 -13.36 15.28 15.95
N CYS A 158 -12.82 14.07 15.77
CA CYS A 158 -13.54 13.06 15.01
C CYS A 158 -14.83 12.65 15.72
N LYS A 159 -15.92 12.57 14.95
CA LYS A 159 -17.17 11.98 15.41
C LYS A 159 -16.97 10.48 15.53
N LEU A 160 -16.97 9.98 16.76
CA LEU A 160 -16.90 8.55 17.00
C LEU A 160 -18.22 7.88 16.59
N PRO A 161 -18.21 6.62 16.12
CA PRO A 161 -19.42 5.91 15.68
C PRO A 161 -20.51 5.73 16.76
N GLN A 162 -20.19 6.02 18.02
CA GLN A 162 -21.06 5.84 19.18
C GLN A 162 -21.09 7.08 20.09
N GLY A 163 -20.81 8.27 19.55
CA GLY A 163 -20.80 9.55 20.28
C GLY A 163 -21.90 10.49 19.86
#